data_AF-A0A4P6L4H4-F1
#
_entry.id   AF-A0A4P6L4H4-F1
#
_cell.length_a   1.000
_cell.length_b   1.000
_cell.length_c   1.000
_cell.angle_alpha   90.00
_cell.angle_beta   90.00
_cell.angle_gamma   90.00
#
_symmetry.space_group_name_H-M   'P 1'
#
loop_
_entity.id
_entity.type
_entity.pdbx_description
1 polymer ?
#
loop_
_entity_poly.entity_id
_entity_poly.type
_entity_poly.pdbx_seq_one_letter_code
_entity_poly.pdbx_strand_id
1 'polypeptide(L)'
;MPPRPEETEGTTDMAQNTHVLLPDETFTRADYTALRAYCLKLPIERIASLYYGEDSPQVEEGLERFLIRMRDLLVERAIENQPAFATALTHARKTGNISAKALDILIQAADLKAPVPSREDAIGKWLRPRTVRSLRGDGIDTLGAFADFVNERGEAWWRGIPRLGAKRAVILMTWLRQHKTLGDINPAPRRVAQMPAYELLDPERTSTLKPLGTFCLPVNLDGQFGVNRSSTFCFITAMDDLAAIDCYLARFEHQPHTLRAYRKELERLVLWSVHVAKKPVSSLLVDDCESYKRFIQAPNRAFCGRTAQRGSALWRPFAEKPMTASSQRYAVQVLRAAFNYLVKVRYLAGNPWEAVRDPQVIQLINPIKVERALPPESWETLVETLRRRGEVQDNRQDRIALAALLLMGDSGLRRSEVVRVLRADLRPSEHVHGVWMMTTLGKRNKQRLVPVSPRTIVALRKHWADHGLDLYDPAEQERPLLVPLTVPPTGAALARHQHREDTAVQGYSVNAVYALVKTALSRVKEELLALSAEMPDEMTVEQIETMAAASPHAFRHTFGTVAVEQGMSQAVVQDVMGHADSSTTKLYSKSRAKHIAEEAARFYAQDNK
;
A
#
# COMPACT_ATOMS: atom_id res chain seq x y z
N MET A 1 28.29 -64.31 17.46
CA MET A 1 28.26 -63.74 18.83
C MET A 1 29.67 -63.23 19.14
N PRO A 2 29.88 -61.99 19.63
CA PRO A 2 28.90 -60.96 19.93
C PRO A 2 29.04 -59.67 19.07
N PRO A 3 27.93 -58.94 18.88
CA PRO A 3 27.86 -57.58 18.36
C PRO A 3 27.93 -56.54 19.50
N ARG A 4 28.37 -55.32 19.20
CA ARG A 4 28.10 -54.07 19.99
C ARG A 4 28.37 -52.84 19.10
N PRO A 5 27.72 -51.70 19.34
CA PRO A 5 26.32 -51.48 19.69
C PRO A 5 25.64 -50.44 18.77
N GLU A 6 24.32 -50.41 18.81
CA GLU A 6 23.48 -49.31 18.33
C GLU A 6 23.88 -48.01 19.04
N GLU A 7 24.21 -46.96 18.28
CA GLU A 7 24.21 -45.59 18.78
C GLU A 7 22.98 -44.86 18.23
N THR A 8 22.22 -44.39 19.20
CA THR A 8 20.92 -43.75 19.14
C THR A 8 21.01 -42.33 18.58
N GLU A 9 19.96 -41.96 17.86
CA GLU A 9 19.64 -40.58 17.49
C GLU A 9 19.66 -39.67 18.73
N GLY A 10 20.35 -38.54 18.61
CA GLY A 10 20.44 -37.51 19.63
C GLY A 10 20.61 -36.13 19.00
N THR A 11 19.62 -35.70 18.24
CA THR A 11 19.42 -34.29 17.87
C THR A 11 19.20 -33.46 19.14
N THR A 12 20.10 -32.54 19.46
CA THR A 12 19.77 -31.39 20.32
C THR A 12 20.21 -30.09 19.67
N ASP A 13 19.21 -29.56 18.96
CA ASP A 13 19.06 -28.20 18.48
C ASP A 13 19.35 -27.19 19.60
N MET A 14 20.30 -26.28 19.37
CA MET A 14 20.51 -25.11 20.23
C MET A 14 19.39 -24.08 20.00
N ALA A 15 18.21 -24.39 20.52
CA ALA A 15 17.15 -23.42 20.70
C ALA A 15 17.45 -22.56 21.93
N GLN A 16 17.69 -21.26 21.72
CA GLN A 16 17.61 -20.26 22.78
C GLN A 16 16.17 -20.20 23.29
N ASN A 17 15.94 -20.88 24.41
CA ASN A 17 14.67 -21.02 25.10
C ASN A 17 14.01 -19.67 25.39
N THR A 18 12.79 -19.49 24.87
CA THR A 18 11.85 -18.49 25.39
C THR A 18 11.19 -19.11 26.61
N HIS A 19 11.42 -18.53 27.79
CA HIS A 19 10.94 -19.05 29.08
C HIS A 19 9.46 -19.45 29.06
N VAL A 20 9.25 -20.65 29.61
CA VAL A 20 8.02 -21.33 30.01
C VAL A 20 7.13 -20.39 30.83
N LEU A 21 5.80 -20.47 30.61
CA LEU A 21 4.81 -19.91 31.53
C LEU A 21 5.11 -20.47 32.93
N LEU A 22 5.57 -19.63 33.86
CA LEU A 22 5.69 -20.07 35.25
C LEU A 22 4.30 -20.54 35.71
N PRO A 23 4.19 -21.70 36.36
CA PRO A 23 2.96 -22.09 37.04
C PRO A 23 2.52 -20.95 37.97
N ASP A 24 1.22 -20.83 38.24
CA ASP A 24 0.74 -19.99 39.34
C ASP A 24 1.24 -20.59 40.66
N GLU A 25 2.51 -20.31 40.99
CA GLU A 25 3.09 -20.67 42.28
C GLU A 25 2.31 -19.88 43.34
N THR A 26 1.60 -20.65 44.17
CA THR A 26 0.88 -20.17 45.34
C THR A 26 1.79 -20.35 46.55
N PHE A 27 2.04 -19.26 47.27
CA PHE A 27 2.91 -19.28 48.43
C PHE A 27 2.09 -19.36 49.71
N THR A 28 2.59 -20.10 50.69
CA THR A 28 1.95 -20.24 51.99
C THR A 28 2.30 -19.05 52.89
N ARG A 29 1.54 -18.87 53.99
CA ARG A 29 1.85 -17.86 55.01
C ARG A 29 3.23 -18.05 55.64
N ALA A 30 3.70 -19.29 55.74
CA ALA A 30 5.04 -19.60 56.22
C ALA A 30 6.10 -19.09 55.25
N ASP A 31 5.89 -19.23 53.93
CA ASP A 31 6.82 -18.74 52.91
C ASP A 31 6.99 -17.21 52.92
N TYR A 32 5.88 -16.47 53.09
CA TYR A 32 5.96 -15.02 53.23
C TYR A 32 6.71 -14.59 54.51
N THR A 33 6.54 -15.35 55.60
CA THR A 33 7.23 -15.08 56.87
C THR A 33 8.72 -15.41 56.79
N ALA A 34 9.08 -16.50 56.12
CA ALA A 34 10.47 -16.87 55.84
C ALA A 34 11.16 -15.85 54.91
N LEU A 35 10.47 -15.37 53.87
CA LEU A 35 10.99 -14.33 53.00
C LEU A 35 11.24 -13.01 53.76
N ARG A 36 10.36 -12.68 54.72
CA ARG A 36 10.56 -11.53 55.62
C ARG A 36 11.81 -11.69 56.48
N ALA A 37 12.01 -12.86 57.09
CA ALA A 37 13.21 -13.15 57.86
C ALA A 37 14.49 -13.06 57.00
N TYR A 38 14.44 -13.57 55.77
CA TYR A 38 15.56 -13.53 54.83
C TYR A 38 15.93 -12.10 54.41
N CYS A 39 14.94 -11.25 54.16
CA CYS A 39 15.16 -9.83 53.85
C CYS A 39 15.73 -9.03 55.04
N LEU A 40 15.44 -9.47 56.27
CA LEU A 40 16.05 -8.94 57.51
C LEU A 40 17.45 -9.53 57.81
N LYS A 41 18.03 -10.28 56.86
CA LYS A 41 19.37 -10.87 56.95
C LYS A 41 19.54 -11.89 58.08
N LEU A 42 18.47 -12.60 58.47
CA LEU A 42 18.62 -13.77 59.33
C LEU A 42 19.40 -14.88 58.59
N PRO A 43 20.24 -15.66 59.29
CA PRO A 43 20.96 -16.80 58.70
C PRO A 43 19.99 -17.84 58.10
N ILE A 44 20.33 -18.40 56.94
CA ILE A 44 19.45 -19.32 56.23
C ILE A 44 19.19 -20.60 57.02
N GLU A 45 20.17 -21.10 57.78
CA GLU A 45 19.99 -22.29 58.62
C GLU A 45 18.98 -22.01 59.74
N ARG A 46 18.99 -20.78 60.26
CA ARG A 46 18.02 -20.36 61.28
C ARG A 46 16.61 -20.25 60.72
N ILE A 47 16.47 -19.70 59.51
CA ILE A 47 15.16 -19.61 58.83
C ILE A 47 14.61 -21.00 58.52
N ALA A 48 15.45 -21.91 58.01
CA ALA A 48 15.09 -23.29 57.78
C ALA A 48 14.54 -23.94 59.06
N SER A 49 15.27 -23.84 60.17
CA SER A 49 14.86 -24.43 61.46
C SER A 49 13.59 -23.83 62.08
N LEU A 50 13.23 -22.59 61.74
CA LEU A 50 12.10 -21.88 62.34
C LEU A 50 10.79 -22.04 61.58
N TYR A 51 10.86 -22.22 60.25
CA TYR A 51 9.69 -22.12 59.38
C TYR A 51 9.46 -23.34 58.48
N TYR A 52 10.43 -24.26 58.40
CA TYR A 52 10.36 -25.45 57.53
C TYR A 52 10.79 -26.71 58.30
N GLY A 53 10.18 -27.86 57.98
CA GLY A 53 10.65 -29.17 58.43
C GLY A 53 11.81 -29.70 57.56
N GLU A 54 12.55 -30.70 58.05
CA GLU A 54 13.68 -31.31 57.32
C GLU A 54 13.27 -31.88 55.95
N ASP A 55 12.02 -32.36 55.84
CA ASP A 55 11.45 -32.93 54.60
C ASP A 55 10.75 -31.89 53.70
N SER A 56 10.96 -30.58 53.96
CA SER A 56 10.29 -29.54 53.17
C SER A 56 10.94 -29.40 51.79
N PRO A 57 10.18 -29.41 50.68
CA PRO A 57 10.72 -29.26 49.33
C PRO A 57 11.58 -28.01 49.16
N GLN A 58 11.23 -26.92 49.86
CA GLN A 58 11.96 -25.66 49.85
C GLN A 58 13.37 -25.79 50.42
N VAL A 59 13.56 -26.66 51.42
CA VAL A 59 14.86 -26.90 52.06
C VAL A 59 15.70 -27.86 51.20
N GLU A 60 15.07 -28.92 50.68
CA GLU A 60 15.71 -29.94 49.83
C GLU A 60 16.22 -29.35 48.50
N GLU A 61 15.45 -28.46 47.87
CA GLU A 61 15.82 -27.79 46.60
C GLU A 61 16.71 -26.54 46.79
N GLY A 62 17.03 -26.19 48.05
CA GLY A 62 17.83 -25.03 48.43
C GLY A 62 17.00 -23.81 48.80
N LEU A 63 16.85 -23.57 50.11
CA LEU A 63 15.96 -22.55 50.68
C LEU A 63 16.30 -21.12 50.23
N GLU A 64 17.58 -20.78 50.20
CA GLU A 64 18.00 -19.45 49.74
C GLU A 64 17.58 -19.20 48.29
N ARG A 65 17.76 -20.20 47.42
CA ARG A 65 17.37 -20.11 46.02
C ARG A 65 15.86 -20.00 45.86
N PHE A 66 15.09 -20.70 46.71
CA PHE A 66 13.62 -20.59 46.75
C PHE A 66 13.17 -19.18 47.15
N LEU A 67 13.73 -18.62 48.23
CA LEU A 67 13.36 -17.29 48.73
C LEU A 67 13.77 -16.16 47.76
N ILE A 68 14.91 -16.28 47.08
CA ILE A 68 15.30 -15.34 46.02
C ILE A 68 14.32 -15.38 44.85
N ARG A 69 13.91 -16.58 44.40
CA ARG A 69 12.91 -16.73 43.32
C ARG A 69 11.56 -16.14 43.71
N MET A 70 11.08 -16.46 44.91
CA MET A 70 9.83 -15.94 45.45
C MET A 70 9.83 -14.41 45.51
N ARG A 71 10.91 -13.81 46.01
CA ARG A 71 11.08 -12.35 46.04
C ARG A 71 10.98 -11.72 44.66
N ASP A 72 11.73 -12.26 43.69
CA ASP A 72 11.81 -11.70 42.35
C ASP A 72 10.44 -11.80 41.64
N LEU A 73 9.69 -12.89 41.85
CA LEU A 73 8.33 -13.06 41.33
C LEU A 73 7.34 -12.05 41.93
N LEU A 74 7.37 -11.84 43.25
CA LEU A 74 6.51 -10.86 43.91
C LEU A 74 6.84 -9.43 43.48
N VAL A 75 8.12 -9.11 43.26
CA VAL A 75 8.54 -7.81 42.73
C VAL A 75 7.99 -7.58 41.32
N GLU A 76 8.03 -8.59 40.45
CA GLU A 76 7.43 -8.50 39.12
C GLU A 76 5.91 -8.29 39.19
N ARG A 77 5.20 -9.07 40.01
CA ARG A 77 3.76 -8.90 40.23
C ARG A 77 3.39 -7.50 40.77
N ALA A 78 4.17 -6.94 41.69
CA ALA A 78 3.89 -5.62 42.27
C ALA A 78 4.17 -4.47 41.29
N ILE A 79 5.22 -4.57 40.45
CA ILE A 79 5.50 -3.59 39.39
C ILE A 79 4.35 -3.54 38.39
N GLU A 80 3.77 -4.69 38.05
CA GLU A 80 2.66 -4.81 37.09
C GLU A 80 1.35 -4.22 37.65
N ASN A 81 1.09 -4.37 38.94
CA ASN A 81 -0.16 -3.90 39.57
C ASN A 81 -0.10 -2.45 40.07
N GLN A 82 1.06 -1.94 40.48
CA GLN A 82 1.22 -0.57 41.01
C GLN A 82 2.50 0.12 40.46
N PRO A 83 2.43 0.77 39.28
CA PRO A 83 3.59 1.36 38.62
C PRO A 83 4.33 2.43 39.43
N ALA A 84 3.63 3.10 40.37
CA ALA A 84 4.18 4.13 41.23
C ALA A 84 5.33 3.62 42.14
N PHE A 85 5.37 2.32 42.43
CA PHE A 85 6.40 1.70 43.27
C PHE A 85 7.55 1.05 42.48
N ALA A 86 7.49 1.08 41.14
CA ALA A 86 8.44 0.38 40.29
C ALA A 86 9.90 0.82 40.49
N THR A 87 10.12 2.11 40.75
CA THR A 87 11.47 2.67 40.97
C THR A 87 12.09 2.18 42.28
N ALA A 88 11.28 2.06 43.35
CA ALA A 88 11.71 1.58 44.66
C ALA A 88 12.01 0.06 44.66
N LEU A 89 11.19 -0.72 43.94
CA LEU A 89 11.32 -2.18 43.86
C LEU A 89 12.42 -2.63 42.87
N THR A 90 12.71 -1.85 41.83
CA THR A 90 13.82 -2.14 40.91
C THR A 90 15.19 -2.00 41.59
N HIS A 91 15.33 -1.07 42.55
CA HIS A 91 16.56 -0.91 43.35
C HIS A 91 16.75 -2.09 44.32
N ALA A 92 15.67 -2.58 44.93
CA ALA A 92 15.68 -3.77 45.76
C ALA A 92 16.15 -5.04 45.01
N ARG A 93 15.72 -5.21 43.75
CA ARG A 93 16.14 -6.32 42.88
C ARG A 93 17.66 -6.33 42.62
N LYS A 94 18.28 -5.15 42.53
CA LYS A 94 19.72 -5.02 42.25
C LYS A 94 20.61 -5.15 43.49
N THR A 95 20.14 -4.67 44.63
CA THR A 95 20.96 -4.56 45.86
C THR A 95 20.68 -5.65 46.89
N GLY A 96 19.61 -6.42 46.70
CA GLY A 96 19.21 -7.47 47.64
C GLY A 96 18.74 -6.95 49.00
N ASN A 97 18.44 -5.65 49.10
CA ASN A 97 17.95 -5.00 50.30
C ASN A 97 16.55 -4.42 50.03
N ILE A 98 15.53 -5.02 50.66
CA ILE A 98 14.15 -4.55 50.63
C ILE A 98 13.87 -3.88 51.99
N SER A 99 13.36 -2.65 51.98
CA SER A 99 12.92 -2.00 53.22
C SER A 99 11.67 -2.70 53.76
N ALA A 100 11.48 -2.75 55.09
CA ALA A 100 10.30 -3.39 55.69
C ALA A 100 8.97 -2.88 55.10
N LYS A 101 8.90 -1.58 54.79
CA LYS A 101 7.73 -0.94 54.16
C LYS A 101 7.49 -1.41 52.72
N ALA A 102 8.55 -1.67 51.94
CA ALA A 102 8.43 -2.21 50.58
C ALA A 102 8.04 -3.70 50.59
N LEU A 103 8.44 -4.45 51.62
CA LEU A 103 8.03 -5.84 51.83
C LEU A 103 6.55 -5.96 52.18
N ASP A 104 6.02 -5.08 53.04
CA ASP A 104 4.59 -5.07 53.37
C ASP A 104 3.72 -4.75 52.13
N ILE A 105 4.20 -3.89 51.22
CA ILE A 105 3.54 -3.61 49.93
C ILE A 105 3.56 -4.84 49.00
N LEU A 106 4.67 -5.58 48.97
CA LEU A 106 4.78 -6.83 48.18
C LEU A 106 3.83 -7.92 48.68
N ILE A 107 3.64 -8.02 50.00
CA ILE A 107 2.72 -8.98 50.62
C ILE A 107 1.26 -8.58 50.33
N GLN A 108 0.92 -7.28 50.41
CA GLN A 108 -0.42 -6.78 50.04
C GLN A 108 -0.73 -6.96 48.54
N ALA A 109 0.28 -6.89 47.67
CA ALA A 109 0.11 -7.14 46.24
C ALA A 109 -0.16 -8.61 45.90
N ALA A 110 0.19 -9.55 46.80
CA ALA A 110 -0.10 -10.98 46.62
C ALA A 110 -1.58 -11.33 46.83
N ASP A 111 -2.33 -10.48 47.56
CA ASP A 111 -3.77 -10.64 47.79
C ASP A 111 -4.63 -9.96 46.70
N LEU A 112 -4.03 -9.23 45.76
CA LEU A 112 -4.75 -8.61 44.65
C LEU A 112 -5.11 -9.68 43.61
N LYS A 113 -6.42 -9.87 43.42
CA LYS A 113 -6.98 -10.74 42.38
C LYS A 113 -6.41 -10.34 41.03
N ALA A 114 -5.82 -11.29 40.29
CA ALA A 114 -5.24 -11.04 38.98
C ALA A 114 -6.25 -10.27 38.11
N PRO A 115 -5.84 -9.15 37.47
CA PRO A 115 -6.75 -8.40 36.62
C PRO A 115 -7.25 -9.34 35.51
N VAL A 116 -8.52 -9.16 35.12
CA VAL A 116 -9.10 -9.85 33.96
C VAL A 116 -9.01 -8.89 32.77
N PRO A 117 -8.45 -9.29 31.61
CA PRO A 117 -8.30 -8.40 30.47
C PRO A 117 -9.64 -7.97 29.89
N SER A 118 -9.82 -6.68 29.66
CA SER A 118 -10.99 -6.10 28.98
C SER A 118 -10.64 -5.67 27.56
N ARG A 119 -11.65 -5.54 26.69
CA ARG A 119 -11.47 -5.12 25.29
C ARG A 119 -10.92 -3.69 25.18
N GLU A 120 -11.24 -2.83 26.15
CA GLU A 120 -10.82 -1.43 26.21
C GLU A 120 -9.38 -1.27 26.75
N ASP A 121 -8.80 -2.35 27.31
CA ASP A 121 -7.45 -2.27 27.86
C ASP A 121 -6.42 -2.00 26.75
N ALA A 122 -5.51 -1.08 27.03
CA ALA A 122 -4.36 -0.84 26.18
C ALA A 122 -3.48 -2.10 26.08
N ILE A 123 -3.04 -2.46 24.88
CA ILE A 123 -2.22 -3.66 24.68
C ILE A 123 -0.90 -3.64 25.48
N GLY A 124 -0.41 -2.44 25.83
CA GLY A 124 0.79 -2.24 26.63
C GLY A 124 0.68 -2.71 28.08
N LYS A 125 -0.55 -2.89 28.59
CA LYS A 125 -0.83 -3.42 29.92
C LYS A 125 -0.67 -4.94 30.00
N TRP A 126 -0.74 -5.63 28.85
CA TRP A 126 -0.83 -7.11 28.79
C TRP A 126 0.23 -7.77 27.92
N LEU A 127 0.80 -7.04 26.97
CA LEU A 127 1.77 -7.56 26.00
C LEU A 127 3.15 -6.92 26.21
N ARG A 128 4.21 -7.69 25.94
CA ARG A 128 5.59 -7.21 26.08
C ARG A 128 5.87 -5.99 25.17
N PRO A 129 6.71 -5.02 25.59
CA PRO A 129 6.94 -3.77 24.87
C PRO A 129 7.36 -3.92 23.40
N ARG A 130 8.10 -4.99 23.06
CA ARG A 130 8.49 -5.29 21.67
C ARG A 130 7.28 -5.68 20.79
N THR A 131 6.37 -6.48 21.33
CA THR A 131 5.12 -6.89 20.64
C THR A 131 4.20 -5.68 20.49
N VAL A 132 4.07 -4.88 21.55
CA VAL A 132 3.28 -3.63 21.55
C VAL A 132 3.76 -2.67 20.47
N ARG A 133 5.08 -2.48 20.33
CA ARG A 133 5.64 -1.59 19.31
C ARG A 133 5.33 -2.06 17.88
N SER A 134 5.36 -3.37 17.63
CA SER A 134 4.98 -3.93 16.33
C SER A 134 3.49 -3.76 16.04
N LEU A 135 2.61 -4.02 17.03
CA LEU A 135 1.16 -3.91 16.87
C LEU A 135 0.69 -2.45 16.71
N ARG A 136 1.25 -1.50 17.48
CA ARG A 136 0.97 -0.07 17.32
C ARG A 136 1.42 0.48 15.98
N GLY A 137 2.48 -0.09 15.39
CA GLY A 137 2.92 0.27 14.04
C GLY A 137 1.85 0.01 12.96
N ASP A 138 0.93 -0.91 13.24
CA ASP A 138 -0.22 -1.26 12.39
C ASP A 138 -1.55 -0.66 12.91
N GLY A 139 -1.50 0.30 13.85
CA GLY A 139 -2.67 1.00 14.37
C GLY A 139 -3.49 0.23 15.42
N ILE A 140 -2.91 -0.78 16.06
CA ILE A 140 -3.59 -1.60 17.08
C ILE A 140 -3.17 -1.13 18.47
N ASP A 141 -4.08 -0.45 19.18
CA ASP A 141 -3.78 0.15 20.50
C ASP A 141 -4.46 -0.54 21.70
N THR A 142 -5.57 -1.24 21.47
CA THR A 142 -6.39 -1.91 22.51
C THR A 142 -6.49 -3.42 22.28
N LEU A 143 -6.76 -4.20 23.34
CA LEU A 143 -6.96 -5.64 23.23
C LEU A 143 -8.17 -6.02 22.35
N GLY A 144 -9.25 -5.23 22.37
CA GLY A 144 -10.41 -5.40 21.50
C GLY A 144 -10.04 -5.24 20.04
N ALA A 145 -9.36 -4.15 19.68
CA ALA A 145 -8.84 -3.95 18.33
C ALA A 145 -7.88 -5.07 17.89
N PHE A 146 -7.10 -5.63 18.83
CA PHE A 146 -6.20 -6.75 18.52
C PHE A 146 -6.98 -8.05 18.26
N ALA A 147 -7.99 -8.36 19.07
CA ALA A 147 -8.88 -9.50 18.88
C ALA A 147 -9.62 -9.42 17.52
N ASP A 148 -10.17 -8.25 17.21
CA ASP A 148 -10.90 -8.01 15.95
C ASP A 148 -9.96 -8.14 14.75
N PHE A 149 -8.76 -7.56 14.83
CA PHE A 149 -7.72 -7.67 13.80
C PHE A 149 -7.33 -9.14 13.52
N VAL A 150 -7.19 -9.97 14.57
CA VAL A 150 -6.89 -11.40 14.42
C VAL A 150 -8.05 -12.12 13.71
N ASN A 151 -9.29 -11.82 14.10
CA ASN A 151 -10.47 -12.41 13.50
C ASN A 151 -10.66 -12.01 12.03
N GLU A 152 -10.41 -10.74 11.68
CA GLU A 152 -10.49 -10.23 10.32
C GLU A 152 -9.43 -10.81 9.39
N ARG A 153 -8.19 -10.98 9.88
CA ARG A 153 -7.07 -11.44 9.04
C ARG A 153 -6.92 -12.96 8.98
N GLY A 154 -7.57 -13.71 9.86
CA GLY A 154 -7.50 -15.17 9.88
C GLY A 154 -6.18 -15.72 10.41
N GLU A 155 -5.93 -17.03 10.26
CA GLU A 155 -4.80 -17.75 10.88
C GLU A 155 -3.38 -17.23 10.51
N ALA A 156 -3.28 -16.47 9.42
CA ALA A 156 -2.04 -15.86 8.94
C ALA A 156 -1.88 -14.37 9.29
N TRP A 157 -2.67 -13.84 10.23
CA TRP A 157 -2.70 -12.42 10.62
C TRP A 157 -1.32 -11.80 10.88
N TRP A 158 -0.41 -12.59 11.45
CA TRP A 158 0.94 -12.18 11.84
C TRP A 158 1.91 -11.99 10.67
N ARG A 159 1.62 -12.53 9.48
CA ARG A 159 2.54 -12.48 8.31
C ARG A 159 2.81 -11.05 7.80
N GLY A 160 1.89 -10.13 8.07
CA GLY A 160 2.03 -8.71 7.71
C GLY A 160 2.73 -7.86 8.76
N ILE A 161 2.99 -8.38 9.96
CA ILE A 161 3.48 -7.59 11.10
C ILE A 161 5.01 -7.71 11.20
N PRO A 162 5.77 -6.61 11.02
CA PRO A 162 7.23 -6.66 11.07
C PRO A 162 7.75 -7.26 12.39
N ARG A 163 8.66 -8.23 12.26
CA ARG A 163 9.37 -8.88 13.37
C ARG A 163 8.47 -9.71 14.32
N LEU A 164 7.27 -10.07 13.89
CA LEU A 164 6.37 -11.02 14.55
C LEU A 164 6.35 -12.34 13.77
N GLY A 165 6.91 -13.41 14.34
CA GLY A 165 7.00 -14.73 13.69
C GLY A 165 5.90 -15.70 14.13
N ALA A 166 5.72 -16.79 13.37
CA ALA A 166 4.70 -17.83 13.60
C ALA A 166 4.60 -18.29 15.06
N LYS A 167 5.75 -18.64 15.67
CA LYS A 167 5.79 -19.12 17.07
C LYS A 167 5.21 -18.10 18.06
N ARG A 168 5.49 -16.80 17.87
CA ARG A 168 4.94 -15.73 18.72
C ARG A 168 3.45 -15.50 18.46
N ALA A 169 3.02 -15.62 17.22
CA ALA A 169 1.62 -15.49 16.86
C ALA A 169 0.76 -16.60 17.48
N VAL A 170 1.26 -17.84 17.50
CA VAL A 170 0.61 -18.96 18.20
C VAL A 170 0.45 -18.65 19.68
N ILE A 171 1.52 -18.19 20.35
CA ILE A 171 1.47 -17.82 21.78
C ILE A 171 0.43 -16.72 22.04
N LEU A 172 0.40 -15.69 21.20
CA LEU A 172 -0.58 -14.60 21.33
C LEU A 172 -2.01 -15.06 21.07
N MET A 173 -2.24 -15.95 20.09
CA MET A 173 -3.57 -16.52 19.88
C MET A 173 -4.01 -17.41 21.03
N THR A 174 -3.12 -18.23 21.57
CA THR A 174 -3.42 -19.06 22.74
C THR A 174 -3.84 -18.20 23.92
N TRP A 175 -3.09 -17.11 24.18
CA TRP A 175 -3.43 -16.16 25.22
C TRP A 175 -4.77 -15.46 24.97
N LEU A 176 -5.02 -14.97 23.75
CA LEU A 176 -6.30 -14.35 23.39
C LEU A 176 -7.48 -15.32 23.59
N ARG A 177 -7.33 -16.59 23.20
CA ARG A 177 -8.37 -17.63 23.35
C ARG A 177 -8.64 -18.01 24.80
N GLN A 178 -7.67 -17.84 25.70
CA GLN A 178 -7.85 -18.12 27.13
C GLN A 178 -8.76 -17.08 27.81
N HIS A 179 -8.88 -15.87 27.25
CA HIS A 179 -9.62 -14.76 27.86
C HIS A 179 -10.93 -14.48 27.13
N LYS A 180 -12.01 -15.16 27.55
CA LYS A 180 -13.35 -15.02 26.95
C LYS A 180 -13.92 -13.59 26.98
N THR A 181 -13.43 -12.74 27.88
CA THR A 181 -13.79 -11.31 27.97
C THR A 181 -13.40 -10.51 26.74
N LEU A 182 -12.49 -11.01 25.91
CA LEU A 182 -12.05 -10.38 24.67
C LEU A 182 -12.95 -10.74 23.46
N GLY A 183 -13.98 -11.55 23.66
CA GLY A 183 -14.87 -12.06 22.60
C GLY A 183 -14.38 -13.38 22.00
N ASP A 184 -15.15 -13.91 21.04
CA ASP A 184 -14.81 -15.18 20.38
C ASP A 184 -13.62 -14.99 19.43
N ILE A 185 -12.48 -15.55 19.80
CA ILE A 185 -11.26 -15.55 18.97
C ILE A 185 -11.32 -16.75 18.03
N ASN A 186 -12.13 -16.58 17.00
CA ASN A 186 -12.32 -17.55 15.95
C ASN A 186 -11.86 -16.95 14.61
N PRO A 187 -10.53 -16.80 14.41
CA PRO A 187 -10.00 -16.38 13.12
C PRO A 187 -10.48 -17.40 12.12
N ALA A 188 -11.51 -17.03 11.35
CA ALA A 188 -12.03 -17.91 10.33
C ALA A 188 -10.82 -18.31 9.48
N PRO A 189 -10.62 -19.61 9.18
CA PRO A 189 -9.75 -19.94 8.06
C PRO A 189 -10.30 -19.06 6.97
N ARG A 190 -9.44 -18.17 6.44
CA ARG A 190 -9.85 -17.21 5.41
C ARG A 190 -10.81 -18.00 4.55
N ARG A 191 -12.05 -17.54 4.35
CA ARG A 191 -12.77 -17.95 3.14
C ARG A 191 -11.89 -17.39 2.03
N VAL A 192 -10.81 -18.11 1.73
CA VAL A 192 -10.55 -18.61 0.43
C VAL A 192 -11.93 -18.80 -0.15
N ALA A 193 -12.42 -17.80 -0.88
CA ALA A 193 -13.53 -18.00 -1.80
C ALA A 193 -13.24 -19.38 -2.38
N GLN A 194 -14.11 -20.38 -2.12
CA GLN A 194 -13.87 -21.80 -2.44
C GLN A 194 -12.90 -21.82 -3.59
N MET A 195 -11.63 -22.20 -3.35
CA MET A 195 -10.66 -22.11 -4.45
C MET A 195 -11.34 -22.86 -5.57
N PRO A 196 -11.58 -22.24 -6.73
CA PRO A 196 -11.89 -23.07 -7.88
C PRO A 196 -10.73 -24.06 -7.88
N ALA A 197 -11.04 -25.35 -7.73
CA ALA A 197 -10.06 -26.41 -7.58
C ALA A 197 -8.92 -26.07 -8.55
N TYR A 198 -7.73 -25.73 -8.02
CA TYR A 198 -6.66 -25.19 -8.86
C TYR A 198 -6.49 -26.15 -10.03
N GLU A 199 -6.82 -25.69 -11.23
CA GLU A 199 -6.72 -26.57 -12.38
C GLU A 199 -5.24 -26.70 -12.69
N LEU A 200 -4.80 -27.94 -12.88
CA LEU A 200 -3.44 -28.23 -13.28
C LEU A 200 -3.20 -27.64 -14.68
N LEU A 201 -2.37 -26.61 -14.76
CA LEU A 201 -1.95 -26.03 -16.03
C LEU A 201 -0.82 -26.90 -16.61
N ASP A 202 -1.21 -28.06 -17.14
CA ASP A 202 -0.32 -28.94 -17.87
C ASP A 202 -0.34 -28.55 -19.35
N PRO A 203 0.77 -28.02 -19.92
CA PRO A 203 0.77 -27.54 -21.28
C PRO A 203 0.69 -28.66 -22.34
N GLU A 204 0.74 -29.94 -21.94
CA GLU A 204 0.49 -31.10 -22.81
C GLU A 204 -1.00 -31.49 -22.85
N ARG A 205 -1.76 -31.16 -21.80
CA ARG A 205 -3.18 -31.53 -21.66
C ARG A 205 -4.14 -30.35 -21.81
N THR A 206 -3.67 -29.16 -21.47
CA THR A 206 -4.45 -27.94 -21.37
C THR A 206 -3.89 -26.88 -22.32
N SER A 207 -4.66 -26.56 -23.36
CA SER A 207 -4.33 -25.50 -24.32
C SER A 207 -4.81 -24.11 -23.90
N THR A 208 -5.60 -24.03 -22.83
CA THR A 208 -6.22 -22.79 -22.36
C THR A 208 -5.34 -22.06 -21.36
N LEU A 209 -5.05 -20.78 -21.65
CA LEU A 209 -4.32 -19.90 -20.73
C LEU A 209 -5.22 -19.46 -19.58
N LYS A 210 -4.67 -19.39 -18.37
CA LYS A 210 -5.40 -18.97 -17.16
C LYS A 210 -4.70 -17.82 -16.41
N PRO A 211 -5.44 -16.94 -15.73
CA PRO A 211 -4.84 -15.87 -14.93
C PRO A 211 -4.00 -16.41 -13.76
N LEU A 212 -2.97 -15.67 -13.39
CA LEU A 212 -2.13 -16.00 -12.25
C LEU A 212 -2.94 -15.99 -10.94
N GLY A 213 -2.84 -17.08 -10.19
CA GLY A 213 -3.60 -17.32 -8.97
C GLY A 213 -4.87 -18.18 -9.18
N THR A 214 -5.09 -18.72 -10.38
CA THR A 214 -6.22 -19.63 -10.66
C THR A 214 -5.79 -21.00 -11.17
N PHE A 215 -4.51 -21.33 -11.09
CA PHE A 215 -3.95 -22.62 -11.53
C PHE A 215 -2.77 -23.04 -10.65
N CYS A 216 -2.46 -24.33 -10.68
CA CYS A 216 -1.20 -24.90 -10.19
C CYS A 216 -0.39 -25.46 -11.37
N LEU A 217 0.90 -25.74 -11.15
CA LEU A 217 1.78 -26.31 -12.16
C LEU A 217 2.16 -27.75 -11.80
N PRO A 218 2.41 -28.62 -12.80
CA PRO A 218 2.94 -29.94 -12.53
C PRO A 218 4.36 -29.84 -11.97
N VAL A 219 4.78 -30.87 -11.23
CA VAL A 219 6.07 -30.93 -10.51
C VAL A 219 7.30 -30.64 -11.39
N ASN A 220 7.24 -31.00 -12.68
CA ASN A 220 8.33 -30.73 -13.62
C ASN A 220 8.41 -29.24 -14.06
N LEU A 221 7.38 -28.44 -13.79
CA LEU A 221 7.25 -27.04 -14.21
C LEU A 221 6.97 -26.06 -13.06
N ASP A 222 6.76 -26.54 -11.84
CA ASP A 222 6.51 -25.70 -10.65
C ASP A 222 7.79 -25.01 -10.13
N GLY A 223 8.96 -25.53 -10.49
CA GLY A 223 10.26 -24.96 -10.13
C GLY A 223 10.81 -25.42 -8.79
N GLN A 224 10.22 -26.41 -8.12
CA GLN A 224 10.77 -26.93 -6.86
C GLN A 224 12.22 -27.46 -7.00
N PHE A 225 12.57 -27.94 -8.21
CA PHE A 225 13.91 -28.38 -8.60
C PHE A 225 14.54 -27.52 -9.72
N GLY A 226 14.21 -26.23 -9.77
CA GLY A 226 14.73 -25.33 -10.79
C GLY A 226 16.26 -25.24 -10.83
N VAL A 227 16.87 -25.11 -12.01
CA VAL A 227 18.34 -25.12 -12.18
C VAL A 227 19.01 -23.90 -11.53
N ASN A 228 18.31 -22.77 -11.47
CA ASN A 228 18.80 -21.53 -10.84
C ASN A 228 18.24 -21.33 -9.42
N ARG A 229 17.78 -22.39 -8.76
CA ARG A 229 17.45 -22.35 -7.32
C ARG A 229 18.71 -22.16 -6.49
N SER A 230 18.61 -21.36 -5.43
CA SER A 230 19.71 -21.31 -4.44
C SER A 230 19.79 -22.63 -3.69
N SER A 231 20.99 -23.18 -3.53
CA SER A 231 21.27 -24.32 -2.64
C SER A 231 21.37 -23.92 -1.16
N THR A 232 21.32 -22.62 -0.86
CA THR A 232 21.35 -22.09 0.51
C THR A 232 19.94 -21.94 1.08
N PHE A 233 19.83 -21.56 2.36
CA PHE A 233 18.52 -21.30 2.95
C PHE A 233 17.79 -20.15 2.25
N CYS A 234 16.47 -20.28 2.12
CA CYS A 234 15.59 -19.24 1.57
C CYS A 234 14.97 -18.40 2.70
N PHE A 235 14.92 -17.08 2.55
CA PHE A 235 14.29 -16.18 3.53
C PHE A 235 12.76 -16.19 3.47
N ILE A 236 12.17 -16.88 2.48
CA ILE A 236 10.72 -17.07 2.33
C ILE A 236 10.40 -18.57 2.31
N THR A 237 9.20 -18.94 2.75
CA THR A 237 8.75 -20.35 2.82
C THR A 237 8.28 -20.91 1.47
N ALA A 238 8.61 -20.25 0.35
CA ALA A 238 8.14 -20.63 -0.97
C ALA A 238 8.85 -21.92 -1.44
N MET A 239 8.05 -22.94 -1.73
CA MET A 239 8.54 -24.24 -2.22
C MET A 239 8.58 -24.32 -3.75
N ASP A 240 7.79 -23.48 -4.42
CA ASP A 240 7.66 -23.42 -5.88
C ASP A 240 7.62 -21.96 -6.38
N ASP A 241 7.68 -21.81 -7.71
CA ASP A 241 7.80 -20.51 -8.39
C ASP A 241 6.58 -19.64 -8.20
N LEU A 242 5.39 -20.23 -8.15
CA LEU A 242 4.15 -19.48 -7.95
C LEU A 242 4.10 -18.90 -6.53
N ALA A 243 4.45 -19.70 -5.51
CA ALA A 243 4.52 -19.26 -4.12
C ALA A 243 5.55 -18.13 -3.93
N ALA A 244 6.69 -18.20 -4.62
CA ALA A 244 7.72 -17.17 -4.55
C ALA A 244 7.29 -15.86 -5.22
N ILE A 245 6.61 -15.96 -6.35
CA ILE A 245 5.99 -14.83 -7.05
C ILE A 245 4.91 -14.18 -6.18
N ASP A 246 4.07 -14.97 -5.51
CA ASP A 246 3.05 -14.45 -4.59
C ASP A 246 3.69 -13.71 -3.40
N CYS A 247 4.79 -14.22 -2.85
CA CYS A 247 5.56 -13.51 -1.82
C CYS A 247 6.09 -12.16 -2.32
N TYR A 248 6.56 -12.08 -3.57
CA TYR A 248 6.98 -10.80 -4.16
C TYR A 248 5.81 -9.83 -4.33
N LEU A 249 4.67 -10.32 -4.84
CA LEU A 249 3.49 -9.51 -5.10
C LEU A 249 2.84 -8.98 -3.81
N ALA A 250 2.86 -9.76 -2.72
CA ALA A 250 2.34 -9.36 -1.41
C ALA A 250 2.93 -8.02 -0.90
N ARG A 251 4.17 -7.69 -1.29
CA ARG A 251 4.85 -6.43 -0.94
C ARG A 251 4.15 -5.18 -1.47
N PHE A 252 3.26 -5.34 -2.46
CA PHE A 252 2.57 -4.24 -3.14
C PHE A 252 1.07 -4.21 -2.85
N GLU A 253 0.57 -4.98 -1.87
CA GLU A 253 -0.87 -5.00 -1.53
C GLU A 253 -1.44 -3.61 -1.22
N HIS A 254 -0.68 -2.77 -0.52
CA HIS A 254 -1.06 -1.38 -0.23
C HIS A 254 -0.93 -0.44 -1.44
N GLN A 255 -0.44 -0.93 -2.58
CA GLN A 255 -0.23 -0.19 -3.83
C GLN A 255 -0.96 -0.86 -5.00
N PRO A 256 -2.29 -0.76 -5.07
CA PRO A 256 -3.11 -1.57 -5.99
C PRO A 256 -2.81 -1.35 -7.48
N HIS A 257 -2.31 -0.17 -7.86
CA HIS A 257 -1.86 0.08 -9.23
C HIS A 257 -0.55 -0.64 -9.55
N THR A 258 0.44 -0.56 -8.66
CA THR A 258 1.73 -1.25 -8.80
C THR A 258 1.53 -2.76 -8.78
N LEU A 259 0.74 -3.29 -7.84
CA LEU A 259 0.40 -4.70 -7.73
C LEU A 259 -0.19 -5.25 -9.04
N ARG A 260 -1.19 -4.57 -9.59
CA ARG A 260 -1.82 -4.98 -10.86
C ARG A 260 -0.84 -4.97 -12.03
N ALA A 261 0.01 -3.95 -12.12
CA ALA A 261 1.01 -3.86 -13.17
C ALA A 261 2.05 -4.99 -13.05
N TYR A 262 2.57 -5.24 -11.85
CA TYR A 262 3.59 -6.26 -11.61
C TYR A 262 3.05 -7.68 -11.79
N ARG A 263 1.84 -7.95 -11.25
CA ARG A 263 1.14 -9.22 -11.46
C ARG A 263 0.97 -9.52 -12.94
N LYS A 264 0.55 -8.54 -13.73
CA LYS A 264 0.35 -8.69 -15.18
C LYS A 264 1.64 -9.07 -15.91
N GLU A 265 2.79 -8.46 -15.60
CA GLU A 265 4.04 -8.82 -16.28
C GLU A 265 4.61 -10.18 -15.82
N LEU A 266 4.47 -10.52 -14.53
CA LEU A 266 4.86 -11.83 -14.01
C LEU A 266 3.98 -12.96 -14.56
N GLU A 267 2.68 -12.75 -14.64
CA GLU A 267 1.72 -13.67 -15.26
C GLU A 267 2.08 -13.98 -16.72
N ARG A 268 2.43 -12.95 -17.50
CA ARG A 268 2.89 -13.15 -18.89
C ARG A 268 4.14 -14.01 -18.97
N LEU A 269 5.11 -13.78 -18.08
CA LEU A 269 6.33 -14.57 -18.03
C LEU A 269 6.05 -16.02 -17.66
N VAL A 270 5.25 -16.26 -16.61
CA VAL A 270 4.89 -17.62 -16.15
C VAL A 270 4.17 -18.38 -17.26
N LEU A 271 3.17 -17.77 -17.90
CA LEU A 271 2.44 -18.43 -18.99
C LEU A 271 3.34 -18.74 -20.19
N TRP A 272 4.26 -17.83 -20.52
CA TRP A 272 5.25 -18.09 -21.57
C TRP A 272 6.24 -19.19 -21.18
N SER A 273 6.76 -19.19 -19.95
CA SER A 273 7.74 -20.18 -19.51
C SER A 273 7.16 -21.58 -19.54
N VAL A 274 5.89 -21.73 -19.13
CA VAL A 274 5.18 -23.00 -19.10
C VAL A 274 4.76 -23.45 -20.49
N HIS A 275 4.12 -22.60 -21.30
CA HIS A 275 3.57 -23.04 -22.59
C HIS A 275 4.55 -23.00 -23.76
N VAL A 276 5.54 -22.08 -23.73
CA VAL A 276 6.49 -21.87 -24.83
C VAL A 276 7.85 -22.43 -24.48
N ALA A 277 8.47 -21.99 -23.37
CA ALA A 277 9.81 -22.46 -23.00
C ALA A 277 9.82 -23.88 -22.43
N LYS A 278 8.67 -24.38 -21.94
CA LYS A 278 8.51 -25.66 -21.24
C LYS A 278 9.49 -25.79 -20.06
N LYS A 279 9.70 -24.69 -19.34
CA LYS A 279 10.62 -24.60 -18.21
C LYS A 279 9.95 -23.90 -17.02
N PRO A 280 10.26 -24.32 -15.78
CA PRO A 280 9.91 -23.52 -14.62
C PRO A 280 10.63 -22.16 -14.67
N VAL A 281 10.06 -21.15 -14.02
CA VAL A 281 10.60 -19.79 -13.97
C VAL A 281 12.00 -19.80 -13.34
N SER A 282 12.21 -20.63 -12.33
CA SER A 282 13.51 -20.85 -11.68
C SER A 282 14.54 -21.64 -12.51
N SER A 283 14.20 -22.09 -13.72
CA SER A 283 15.17 -22.65 -14.68
C SER A 283 15.40 -21.76 -15.90
N LEU A 284 14.80 -20.56 -15.95
CA LEU A 284 15.05 -19.62 -17.03
C LEU A 284 16.46 -19.05 -16.93
N LEU A 285 17.23 -19.18 -18.01
CA LEU A 285 18.55 -18.59 -18.16
C LEU A 285 18.48 -17.30 -18.99
N VAL A 286 19.64 -16.68 -19.21
CA VAL A 286 19.75 -15.42 -19.96
C VAL A 286 19.15 -15.56 -21.36
N ASP A 287 19.45 -16.66 -22.06
CA ASP A 287 18.95 -16.93 -23.41
C ASP A 287 17.43 -17.09 -23.45
N ASP A 288 16.85 -17.68 -22.40
CA ASP A 288 15.39 -17.79 -22.27
C ASP A 288 14.77 -16.41 -22.04
N CYS A 289 15.40 -15.56 -21.22
CA CYS A 289 14.92 -14.20 -20.97
C CYS A 289 15.03 -13.31 -22.23
N GLU A 290 16.09 -13.46 -23.01
CA GLU A 290 16.23 -12.85 -24.34
C GLU A 290 15.17 -13.36 -25.32
N SER A 291 14.83 -14.65 -25.25
CA SER A 291 13.75 -15.25 -26.06
C SER A 291 12.37 -14.71 -25.66
N TYR A 292 12.09 -14.57 -24.38
CA TYR A 292 10.87 -13.89 -23.90
C TYR A 292 10.81 -12.43 -24.35
N LYS A 293 11.94 -11.71 -24.29
CA LYS A 293 12.02 -10.32 -24.77
C LYS A 293 11.63 -10.20 -26.25
N ARG A 294 12.07 -11.14 -27.10
CA ARG A 294 11.64 -11.22 -28.51
C ARG A 294 10.15 -11.59 -28.62
N PHE A 295 9.69 -12.54 -27.81
CA PHE A 295 8.29 -12.96 -27.80
C PHE A 295 7.32 -11.82 -27.50
N ILE A 296 7.60 -10.95 -26.51
CA ILE A 296 6.69 -9.84 -26.17
C ILE A 296 6.60 -8.75 -27.25
N GLN A 297 7.51 -8.74 -28.23
CA GLN A 297 7.43 -7.84 -29.40
C GLN A 297 6.35 -8.30 -30.36
N ALA A 298 6.23 -9.60 -30.57
CA ALA A 298 5.23 -10.23 -31.43
C ALA A 298 4.74 -11.55 -30.81
N PRO A 299 3.86 -11.49 -29.79
CA PRO A 299 3.40 -12.70 -29.13
C PRO A 299 2.56 -13.57 -30.09
N ASN A 300 2.63 -14.89 -29.90
CA ASN A 300 1.82 -15.82 -30.69
C ASN A 300 0.32 -15.51 -30.55
N ARG A 301 -0.47 -15.78 -31.60
CA ARG A 301 -1.92 -15.52 -31.60
C ARG A 301 -2.66 -16.16 -30.43
N ALA A 302 -2.21 -17.32 -29.94
CA ALA A 302 -2.80 -17.99 -28.78
C ALA A 302 -2.73 -17.15 -27.48
N PHE A 303 -1.79 -16.20 -27.39
CA PHE A 303 -1.58 -15.30 -26.25
C PHE A 303 -2.22 -13.93 -26.44
N CYS A 304 -2.76 -13.64 -27.62
CA CYS A 304 -3.34 -12.35 -28.00
C CYS A 304 -4.85 -12.46 -28.13
N GLY A 305 -5.58 -11.48 -27.61
CA GLY A 305 -7.03 -11.44 -27.74
C GLY A 305 -7.61 -10.05 -27.49
N ARG A 306 -8.91 -9.93 -27.74
CA ARG A 306 -9.67 -8.73 -27.38
C ARG A 306 -9.66 -8.53 -25.87
N THR A 307 -9.87 -7.28 -25.45
CA THR A 307 -9.94 -6.97 -24.02
C THR A 307 -11.14 -7.69 -23.41
N ALA A 308 -10.88 -8.61 -22.48
CA ALA A 308 -11.88 -9.38 -21.77
C ALA A 308 -11.58 -9.39 -20.26
N GLN A 309 -12.60 -9.66 -19.45
CA GLN A 309 -12.43 -9.83 -18.01
C GLN A 309 -11.51 -11.01 -17.73
N ARG A 310 -10.64 -10.90 -16.71
CA ARG A 310 -9.62 -11.92 -16.40
C ARG A 310 -10.19 -13.34 -16.19
N GLY A 311 -11.37 -13.46 -15.57
CA GLY A 311 -12.02 -14.76 -15.35
C GLY A 311 -12.78 -15.33 -16.56
N SER A 312 -12.82 -14.61 -17.69
CA SER A 312 -13.53 -15.07 -18.88
C SER A 312 -12.69 -16.05 -19.70
N ALA A 313 -13.32 -17.04 -20.33
CA ALA A 313 -12.67 -17.95 -21.28
C ALA A 313 -12.04 -17.23 -22.50
N LEU A 314 -12.51 -16.02 -22.81
CA LEU A 314 -11.98 -15.17 -23.88
C LEU A 314 -10.72 -14.39 -23.46
N TRP A 315 -10.34 -14.43 -22.17
CA TRP A 315 -9.21 -13.69 -21.67
C TRP A 315 -7.89 -14.17 -22.27
N ARG A 316 -7.04 -13.21 -22.62
CA ARG A 316 -5.67 -13.44 -23.10
C ARG A 316 -4.70 -12.45 -22.45
N PRO A 317 -3.43 -12.84 -22.21
CA PRO A 317 -2.45 -12.00 -21.50
C PRO A 317 -1.93 -10.80 -22.33
N PHE A 318 -2.06 -10.85 -23.64
CA PHE A 318 -1.72 -9.75 -24.55
C PHE A 318 -2.96 -9.27 -25.33
N ALA A 319 -2.96 -7.99 -25.66
CA ALA A 319 -3.95 -7.42 -26.56
C ALA A 319 -3.61 -7.78 -28.02
N GLU A 320 -4.59 -7.70 -28.92
CA GLU A 320 -4.37 -7.85 -30.37
C GLU A 320 -3.36 -6.84 -30.92
N LYS A 321 -3.32 -5.63 -30.35
CA LYS A 321 -2.35 -4.60 -30.73
C LYS A 321 -0.97 -4.89 -30.12
N PRO A 322 0.12 -4.83 -30.89
CA PRO A 322 1.48 -5.02 -30.38
C PRO A 322 1.83 -4.04 -29.26
N MET A 323 2.69 -4.49 -28.34
CA MET A 323 3.19 -3.63 -27.26
C MET A 323 4.11 -2.54 -27.80
N THR A 324 3.95 -1.31 -27.29
CA THR A 324 4.89 -0.22 -27.58
C THR A 324 6.28 -0.53 -27.01
N ALA A 325 7.35 0.01 -27.62
CA ALA A 325 8.71 -0.16 -27.12
C ALA A 325 8.87 0.28 -25.65
N SER A 326 8.17 1.34 -25.23
CA SER A 326 8.11 1.79 -23.84
C SER A 326 7.47 0.77 -22.90
N SER A 327 6.39 0.11 -23.33
CA SER A 327 5.72 -0.94 -22.56
C SER A 327 6.58 -2.20 -22.46
N GLN A 328 7.30 -2.55 -23.54
CA GLN A 328 8.24 -3.66 -23.53
C GLN A 328 9.40 -3.41 -22.56
N ARG A 329 9.99 -2.20 -22.58
CA ARG A 329 11.03 -1.80 -21.63
C ARG A 329 10.53 -1.84 -20.19
N TYR A 330 9.33 -1.34 -19.93
CA TYR A 330 8.71 -1.43 -18.61
C TYR A 330 8.56 -2.88 -18.14
N ALA A 331 8.09 -3.80 -19.01
CA ALA A 331 7.96 -5.21 -18.68
C ALA A 331 9.31 -5.82 -18.25
N VAL A 332 10.38 -5.57 -19.02
CA VAL A 332 11.75 -6.03 -18.68
C VAL A 332 12.21 -5.47 -17.34
N GLN A 333 11.96 -4.19 -17.04
CA GLN A 333 12.33 -3.58 -15.77
C GLN A 333 11.58 -4.19 -14.57
N VAL A 334 10.29 -4.49 -14.74
CA VAL A 334 9.48 -5.16 -13.71
C VAL A 334 10.01 -6.56 -13.42
N LEU A 335 10.33 -7.33 -14.48
CA LEU A 335 10.87 -8.68 -14.33
C LEU A 335 12.26 -8.66 -13.69
N ARG A 336 13.14 -7.74 -14.10
CA ARG A 336 14.44 -7.54 -13.47
C ARG A 336 14.32 -7.23 -11.98
N ALA A 337 13.38 -6.34 -11.59
CA ALA A 337 13.13 -6.01 -10.19
C ALA A 337 12.58 -7.20 -9.39
N ALA A 338 11.69 -8.01 -9.98
CA ALA A 338 11.14 -9.20 -9.36
C ALA A 338 12.23 -10.25 -9.11
N PHE A 339 13.06 -10.54 -10.11
CA PHE A 339 14.15 -11.51 -9.95
C PHE A 339 15.25 -11.02 -9.02
N ASN A 340 15.53 -9.71 -8.98
CA ASN A 340 16.42 -9.13 -7.96
C ASN A 340 15.91 -9.38 -6.54
N TYR A 341 14.59 -9.31 -6.32
CA TYR A 341 14.02 -9.71 -5.05
C TYR A 341 14.19 -11.21 -4.79
N LEU A 342 13.90 -12.07 -5.77
CA LEU A 342 14.02 -13.52 -5.62
C LEU A 342 15.45 -13.96 -5.31
N VAL A 343 16.46 -13.31 -5.87
CA VAL A 343 17.88 -13.52 -5.50
C VAL A 343 18.15 -12.99 -4.09
N LYS A 344 17.66 -11.78 -3.76
CA LYS A 344 17.87 -11.17 -2.43
C LYS A 344 17.30 -12.02 -1.30
N VAL A 345 16.17 -12.68 -1.51
CA VAL A 345 15.58 -13.63 -0.53
C VAL A 345 16.12 -15.05 -0.67
N ARG A 346 17.14 -15.26 -1.53
CA ARG A 346 17.80 -16.56 -1.77
C ARG A 346 16.85 -17.64 -2.27
N TYR A 347 15.82 -17.24 -2.99
CA TYR A 347 15.00 -18.17 -3.75
C TYR A 347 15.74 -18.60 -5.03
N LEU A 348 16.31 -17.64 -5.75
CA LEU A 348 17.20 -17.88 -6.90
C LEU A 348 18.67 -17.69 -6.53
N ALA A 349 19.56 -18.39 -7.22
CA ALA A 349 21.02 -18.23 -7.08
C ALA A 349 21.52 -16.98 -7.81
N GLY A 350 20.97 -16.66 -8.98
CA GLY A 350 21.33 -15.49 -9.77
C GLY A 350 20.16 -14.87 -10.52
N ASN A 351 20.33 -13.62 -10.99
CA ASN A 351 19.31 -12.92 -11.77
C ASN A 351 19.67 -12.97 -13.27
N PRO A 352 18.95 -13.76 -14.10
CA PRO A 352 19.21 -13.84 -15.53
C PRO A 352 18.86 -12.54 -16.28
N TRP A 353 18.04 -11.65 -15.70
CA TRP A 353 17.64 -10.39 -16.33
C TRP A 353 18.70 -9.29 -16.27
N GLU A 354 19.78 -9.46 -15.49
CA GLU A 354 20.87 -8.48 -15.43
C GLU A 354 21.66 -8.43 -16.74
N ALA A 355 21.81 -9.56 -17.44
CA ALA A 355 22.49 -9.61 -18.74
C ALA A 355 21.59 -9.22 -19.93
N VAL A 356 20.26 -9.18 -19.72
CA VAL A 356 19.28 -8.85 -20.77
C VAL A 356 19.27 -7.35 -21.02
N ARG A 357 19.66 -6.93 -22.22
CA ARG A 357 19.63 -5.51 -22.60
C ARG A 357 18.20 -5.01 -22.71
N ASP A 358 17.94 -3.82 -22.18
CA ASP A 358 16.66 -3.13 -22.33
C ASP A 358 16.32 -2.97 -23.85
N PRO A 359 15.04 -3.12 -24.24
CA PRO A 359 14.60 -2.80 -25.60
C PRO A 359 15.02 -1.39 -25.99
N GLN A 360 15.55 -1.23 -27.21
CA GLN A 360 15.89 0.09 -27.73
C GLN A 360 14.61 0.88 -27.94
N VAL A 361 14.41 1.88 -27.09
CA VAL A 361 13.34 2.87 -27.26
C VAL A 361 14.00 4.06 -27.91
N ILE A 362 13.62 4.39 -29.16
CA ILE A 362 13.97 5.68 -29.75
C ILE A 362 13.38 6.75 -28.82
N GLN A 363 14.25 7.34 -28.00
CA GLN A 363 13.90 8.51 -27.24
C GLN A 363 13.99 9.69 -28.20
N LEU A 364 12.86 10.05 -28.80
CA LEU A 364 12.75 11.34 -29.47
C LEU A 364 13.16 12.40 -28.44
N ILE A 365 14.19 13.19 -28.74
CA ILE A 365 14.65 14.29 -27.87
C ILE A 365 13.52 15.29 -27.62
N ASN A 366 12.55 15.36 -28.56
CA ASN A 366 11.25 15.98 -28.38
C ASN A 366 10.16 14.97 -28.80
N PRO A 367 9.62 14.15 -27.89
CA PRO A 367 8.52 13.26 -28.26
C PRO A 367 7.31 14.12 -28.61
N ILE A 368 6.75 13.96 -29.82
CA ILE A 368 5.39 14.43 -30.12
C ILE A 368 4.47 13.61 -29.22
N LYS A 369 4.24 14.09 -27.99
CA LYS A 369 3.29 13.45 -27.08
C LYS A 369 1.90 13.61 -27.70
N VAL A 370 1.23 12.49 -27.91
CA VAL A 370 -0.16 12.40 -28.41
C VAL A 370 -1.13 13.11 -27.46
N GLU A 371 -0.76 13.29 -26.19
CA GLU A 371 -1.45 14.20 -25.26
C GLU A 371 -0.97 15.63 -25.51
N ARG A 372 -1.35 16.20 -26.66
CA ARG A 372 -1.09 17.61 -26.98
C ARG A 372 -1.87 18.46 -25.97
N ALA A 373 -1.18 19.39 -25.30
CA ALA A 373 -1.83 20.53 -24.68
C ALA A 373 -2.81 21.13 -25.70
N LEU A 374 -4.01 21.49 -25.25
CA LEU A 374 -4.92 22.17 -26.14
C LEU A 374 -4.32 23.53 -26.52
N PRO A 375 -4.43 23.95 -27.79
CA PRO A 375 -4.15 25.34 -28.15
C PRO A 375 -4.93 26.29 -27.23
N PRO A 376 -4.37 27.46 -26.86
CA PRO A 376 -5.04 28.41 -25.97
C PRO A 376 -6.46 28.76 -26.45
N GLU A 377 -6.63 29.00 -27.75
CA GLU A 377 -7.93 29.29 -28.37
C GLU A 377 -8.94 28.14 -28.14
N SER A 378 -8.55 26.90 -28.45
CA SER A 378 -9.43 25.73 -28.24
C SER A 378 -9.75 25.48 -26.77
N TRP A 379 -8.82 25.81 -25.85
CA TRP A 379 -9.07 25.74 -24.41
C TRP A 379 -10.11 26.76 -23.97
N GLU A 380 -9.97 28.01 -24.41
CA GLU A 380 -10.91 29.08 -24.09
C GLU A 380 -12.29 28.83 -24.70
N THR A 381 -12.38 28.35 -25.95
CA THR A 381 -13.65 27.95 -26.57
C THR A 381 -14.34 26.83 -25.78
N LEU A 382 -13.59 25.82 -25.31
CA LEU A 382 -14.13 24.75 -24.47
C LEU A 382 -14.68 25.28 -23.14
N VAL A 383 -13.90 26.11 -22.46
CA VAL A 383 -14.28 26.71 -21.17
C VAL A 383 -15.53 27.57 -21.34
N GLU A 384 -15.57 28.41 -22.37
CA GLU A 384 -16.69 29.30 -22.66
C GLU A 384 -17.96 28.55 -23.02
N THR A 385 -17.85 27.51 -23.85
CA THR A 385 -18.99 26.65 -24.21
C THR A 385 -19.57 25.98 -22.97
N LEU A 386 -18.71 25.39 -22.12
CA LEU A 386 -19.19 24.78 -20.87
C LEU A 386 -19.74 25.79 -19.88
N ARG A 387 -19.17 27.01 -19.83
CA ARG A 387 -19.69 28.10 -19.01
C ARG A 387 -21.11 28.45 -19.43
N ARG A 388 -21.35 28.71 -20.72
CA ARG A 388 -22.68 28.97 -21.29
C ARG A 388 -23.65 27.83 -21.00
N ARG A 389 -23.25 26.59 -21.30
CA ARG A 389 -24.07 25.39 -21.02
C ARG A 389 -24.42 25.27 -19.54
N GLY A 390 -23.50 25.64 -18.66
CA GLY A 390 -23.68 25.64 -17.21
C GLY A 390 -24.52 26.79 -16.66
N GLU A 391 -24.85 27.82 -17.45
CA GLU A 391 -25.83 28.85 -17.04
C GLU A 391 -27.28 28.34 -17.12
N VAL A 392 -27.53 27.29 -17.92
CA VAL A 392 -28.87 26.68 -18.02
C VAL A 392 -29.26 26.07 -16.68
N GLN A 393 -30.41 26.46 -16.12
CA GLN A 393 -30.84 26.15 -14.76
C GLN A 393 -30.71 24.67 -14.38
N ASP A 394 -31.09 23.75 -15.27
CA ASP A 394 -31.06 22.31 -15.00
C ASP A 394 -29.75 21.60 -15.40
N ASN A 395 -28.81 22.31 -16.02
CA ASN A 395 -27.56 21.72 -16.50
C ASN A 395 -26.46 21.68 -15.43
N ARG A 396 -26.77 21.05 -14.30
CA ARG A 396 -25.84 20.87 -13.17
C ARG A 396 -24.61 20.04 -13.53
N GLN A 397 -24.76 19.11 -14.49
CA GLN A 397 -23.68 18.22 -14.93
C GLN A 397 -22.56 18.96 -15.68
N ASP A 398 -22.89 19.95 -16.51
CA ASP A 398 -21.85 20.76 -17.18
C ASP A 398 -21.20 21.77 -16.22
N ARG A 399 -21.93 22.26 -15.19
CA ARG A 399 -21.34 23.10 -14.13
C ARG A 399 -20.24 22.39 -13.36
N ILE A 400 -20.49 21.16 -12.91
CA ILE A 400 -19.46 20.40 -12.21
C ILE A 400 -18.33 19.94 -13.14
N ALA A 401 -18.64 19.62 -14.40
CA ALA A 401 -17.61 19.29 -15.38
C ALA A 401 -16.68 20.48 -15.65
N LEU A 402 -17.22 21.70 -15.74
CA LEU A 402 -16.45 22.93 -15.85
C LEU A 402 -15.52 23.12 -14.65
N ALA A 403 -16.02 22.96 -13.42
CA ALA A 403 -15.19 23.05 -12.22
C ALA A 403 -14.04 22.02 -12.24
N ALA A 404 -14.32 20.76 -12.63
CA ALA A 404 -13.31 19.71 -12.75
C ALA A 404 -12.26 20.03 -13.83
N LEU A 405 -12.70 20.55 -14.98
CA LEU A 405 -11.81 20.95 -16.08
C LEU A 405 -10.91 22.11 -15.67
N LEU A 406 -11.45 23.15 -15.05
CA LEU A 406 -10.67 24.32 -14.61
C LEU A 406 -9.66 23.94 -13.53
N LEU A 407 -10.00 23.08 -12.57
CA LEU A 407 -9.02 22.54 -11.61
C LEU A 407 -7.84 21.83 -12.29
N MET A 408 -8.05 21.21 -13.46
CA MET A 408 -6.97 20.58 -14.23
C MET A 408 -6.26 21.56 -15.17
N GLY A 409 -6.99 22.45 -15.84
CA GLY A 409 -6.51 23.31 -16.92
C GLY A 409 -6.02 24.70 -16.52
N ASP A 410 -6.50 25.23 -15.38
CA ASP A 410 -6.06 26.52 -14.82
C ASP A 410 -5.16 26.37 -13.61
N SER A 411 -5.27 25.24 -12.91
CA SER A 411 -4.47 24.94 -11.70
C SER A 411 -3.48 23.80 -11.93
N GLY A 412 -3.56 23.10 -13.05
CA GLY A 412 -2.63 22.03 -13.37
C GLY A 412 -2.76 20.79 -12.49
N LEU A 413 -3.88 20.54 -11.81
CA LEU A 413 -4.01 19.34 -10.96
C LEU A 413 -4.05 18.06 -11.78
N ARG A 414 -3.56 16.95 -11.20
CA ARG A 414 -3.83 15.62 -11.73
C ARG A 414 -5.26 15.21 -11.34
N ARG A 415 -5.93 14.39 -12.16
CA ARG A 415 -7.24 13.78 -11.82
C ARG A 415 -7.29 13.17 -10.41
N SER A 416 -6.23 12.47 -10.00
CA SER A 416 -6.15 11.85 -8.67
C SER A 416 -6.04 12.87 -7.54
N GLU A 417 -5.53 14.07 -7.83
CA GLU A 417 -5.44 15.19 -6.88
C GLU A 417 -6.80 15.90 -6.81
N VAL A 418 -7.45 16.15 -7.96
CA VAL A 418 -8.82 16.73 -8.04
C VAL A 418 -9.83 15.98 -7.16
N VAL A 419 -9.73 14.65 -7.11
CA VAL A 419 -10.63 13.81 -6.29
C VAL A 419 -10.34 13.88 -4.79
N ARG A 420 -9.12 14.27 -4.39
CA ARG A 420 -8.66 14.20 -3.00
C ARG A 420 -8.68 15.55 -2.28
N VAL A 421 -8.62 16.65 -3.02
CA VAL A 421 -8.64 17.99 -2.44
C VAL A 421 -9.97 18.27 -1.74
N LEU A 422 -9.87 18.80 -0.53
CA LEU A 422 -10.98 19.18 0.33
C LEU A 422 -11.28 20.67 0.19
N ARG A 423 -12.45 21.10 0.67
CA ARG A 423 -12.79 22.51 0.75
C ARG A 423 -11.83 23.28 1.65
N ALA A 424 -11.41 22.68 2.77
CA ALA A 424 -10.40 23.22 3.68
C ALA A 424 -9.04 23.50 3.01
N ASP A 425 -8.72 22.82 1.91
CA ASP A 425 -7.45 23.00 1.21
C ASP A 425 -7.42 24.31 0.38
N LEU A 426 -8.57 24.93 0.12
CA LEU A 426 -8.74 26.11 -0.71
C LEU A 426 -8.87 27.38 0.15
N ARG A 427 -7.96 28.34 -0.05
CA ARG A 427 -7.95 29.60 0.71
C ARG A 427 -7.55 30.79 -0.16
N PRO A 428 -8.01 32.02 0.17
CA PRO A 428 -7.44 33.23 -0.43
C PRO A 428 -5.93 33.30 -0.15
N SER A 429 -5.18 33.87 -1.09
CA SER A 429 -3.77 34.16 -0.88
C SER A 429 -3.59 35.23 0.19
N GLU A 430 -2.69 34.98 1.14
CA GLU A 430 -2.28 35.95 2.14
C GLU A 430 -1.36 37.05 1.56
N HIS A 431 -0.84 36.84 0.35
CA HIS A 431 0.18 37.72 -0.24
C HIS A 431 -0.32 38.54 -1.41
N VAL A 432 -1.35 38.07 -2.12
CA VAL A 432 -1.87 38.73 -3.32
C VAL A 432 -3.40 38.73 -3.29
N HIS A 433 -4.00 39.92 -3.24
CA HIS A 433 -5.45 40.07 -3.29
C HIS A 433 -6.03 39.50 -4.59
N GLY A 434 -7.16 38.80 -4.48
CA GLY A 434 -7.87 38.22 -5.62
C GLY A 434 -7.31 36.89 -6.15
N VAL A 435 -6.15 36.43 -5.64
CA VAL A 435 -5.59 35.11 -5.97
C VAL A 435 -6.02 34.10 -4.92
N TRP A 436 -6.44 32.93 -5.38
CA TRP A 436 -6.74 31.80 -4.51
C TRP A 436 -5.61 30.78 -4.58
N MET A 437 -5.35 30.13 -3.46
CA MET A 437 -4.32 29.10 -3.33
C MET A 437 -4.94 27.83 -2.79
N MET A 438 -4.49 26.69 -3.30
CA MET A 438 -4.93 25.38 -2.87
C MET A 438 -3.74 24.51 -2.49
N THR A 439 -3.83 23.85 -1.34
CA THR A 439 -2.83 22.86 -0.93
C THR A 439 -3.19 21.50 -1.52
N THR A 440 -2.24 20.83 -2.17
CA THR A 440 -2.49 19.50 -2.76
C THR A 440 -1.44 18.50 -2.32
N LEU A 441 -1.85 17.26 -2.06
CA LEU A 441 -0.94 16.16 -1.77
C LEU A 441 -0.56 15.42 -3.06
N GLY A 442 0.67 15.63 -3.50
CA GLY A 442 1.25 15.01 -4.69
C GLY A 442 1.83 13.61 -4.48
N LYS A 443 2.57 13.12 -5.48
CA LYS A 443 3.31 11.85 -5.40
C LYS A 443 4.31 11.87 -4.23
N ARG A 444 4.47 10.73 -3.54
CA ARG A 444 5.34 10.56 -2.37
C ARG A 444 4.93 11.41 -1.15
N ASN A 445 3.64 11.69 -1.00
CA ASN A 445 3.08 12.50 0.09
C ASN A 445 3.72 13.89 0.21
N LYS A 446 4.17 14.47 -0.90
CA LYS A 446 4.69 15.84 -0.93
C LYS A 446 3.54 16.81 -1.11
N GLN A 447 3.37 17.72 -0.16
CA GLN A 447 2.44 18.82 -0.29
C GLN A 447 3.02 19.91 -1.20
N ARG A 448 2.16 20.58 -1.96
CA ARG A 448 2.51 21.76 -2.74
C ARG A 448 1.33 22.73 -2.81
N LEU A 449 1.64 24.01 -2.93
CA LEU A 449 0.67 25.07 -3.15
C LEU A 449 0.45 25.28 -4.65
N VAL A 450 -0.82 25.47 -5.02
CA VAL A 450 -1.26 25.61 -6.41
C VAL A 450 -2.17 26.82 -6.52
N PRO A 451 -1.96 27.73 -7.49
CA PRO A 451 -2.87 28.84 -7.73
C PRO A 451 -4.21 28.34 -8.30
N VAL A 452 -5.29 28.99 -7.91
CA VAL A 452 -6.66 28.71 -8.37
C VAL A 452 -7.21 29.97 -9.00
N SER A 453 -7.65 29.86 -10.26
CA SER A 453 -8.14 31.01 -11.02
C SER A 453 -9.50 31.50 -10.48
N PRO A 454 -9.82 32.80 -10.60
CA PRO A 454 -11.13 33.32 -10.21
C PRO A 454 -12.30 32.60 -10.88
N ARG A 455 -12.17 32.23 -12.17
CA ARG A 455 -13.20 31.46 -12.88
C ARG A 455 -13.39 30.05 -12.31
N THR A 456 -12.32 29.42 -11.79
CA THR A 456 -12.44 28.14 -11.06
C THR A 456 -13.26 28.32 -9.78
N ILE A 457 -13.03 29.41 -9.05
CA ILE A 457 -13.79 29.72 -7.82
C ILE A 457 -15.27 29.93 -8.15
N VAL A 458 -15.59 30.67 -9.21
CA VAL A 458 -16.97 30.87 -9.66
C VAL A 458 -17.63 29.53 -10.02
N ALA A 459 -16.94 28.66 -10.77
CA ALA A 459 -17.46 27.34 -11.12
C ALA A 459 -17.69 26.46 -9.87
N LEU A 460 -16.77 26.48 -8.90
CA LEU A 460 -16.93 25.76 -7.63
C LEU A 460 -18.11 26.28 -6.81
N ARG A 461 -18.30 27.61 -6.73
CA ARG A 461 -19.47 28.20 -6.05
C ARG A 461 -20.78 27.74 -6.69
N LYS A 462 -20.87 27.75 -8.02
CA LYS A 462 -22.06 27.26 -8.72
C LYS A 462 -22.33 25.78 -8.48
N HIS A 463 -21.27 24.96 -8.49
CA HIS A 463 -21.37 23.54 -8.13
C HIS A 463 -21.93 23.33 -6.72
N TRP A 464 -21.43 24.06 -5.71
CA TRP A 464 -21.95 23.93 -4.33
C TRP A 464 -23.34 24.53 -4.14
N ALA A 465 -23.69 25.58 -4.89
CA ALA A 465 -25.05 26.10 -4.93
C ALA A 465 -26.06 25.05 -5.43
N ASP A 466 -25.69 24.17 -6.37
CA ASP A 466 -26.53 23.04 -6.80
C ASP A 466 -26.79 22.02 -5.67
N HIS A 467 -25.96 22.01 -4.63
CA HIS A 467 -26.12 21.23 -3.40
C HIS A 467 -26.76 22.02 -2.25
N GLY A 468 -27.18 23.27 -2.48
CA GLY A 468 -27.78 24.14 -1.46
C GLY A 468 -26.80 24.60 -0.38
N LEU A 469 -25.49 24.57 -0.65
CA LEU A 469 -24.45 24.93 0.30
C LEU A 469 -23.57 26.05 -0.26
N ASP A 470 -23.09 26.93 0.61
CA ASP A 470 -22.01 27.86 0.24
C ASP A 470 -20.67 27.11 0.24
N LEU A 471 -19.78 27.43 -0.70
CA LEU A 471 -18.44 26.86 -0.82
C LEU A 471 -17.59 27.13 0.44
N TYR A 472 -17.87 28.22 1.16
CA TYR A 472 -17.11 28.65 2.33
C TYR A 472 -17.73 28.28 3.66
N ASP A 473 -18.86 27.55 3.66
CA ASP A 473 -19.49 27.07 4.88
C ASP A 473 -18.45 26.39 5.82
N PRO A 474 -18.18 26.94 7.02
CA PRO A 474 -17.21 26.39 7.95
C PRO A 474 -17.56 24.97 8.42
N ALA A 475 -18.83 24.60 8.43
CA ALA A 475 -19.28 23.27 8.85
C ALA A 475 -18.95 22.18 7.83
N GLU A 476 -18.65 22.57 6.58
CA GLU A 476 -18.51 21.63 5.46
C GLU A 476 -17.09 21.56 4.89
N GLN A 477 -16.10 22.09 5.62
CA GLN A 477 -14.71 22.21 5.16
C GLN A 477 -14.02 20.87 4.92
N GLU A 478 -14.43 19.81 5.60
CA GLU A 478 -13.87 18.47 5.42
C GLU A 478 -14.42 17.74 4.18
N ARG A 479 -15.38 18.34 3.45
CA ARG A 479 -15.92 17.73 2.23
C ARG A 479 -14.95 17.88 1.04
N PRO A 480 -14.89 16.87 0.14
CA PRO A 480 -14.15 16.99 -1.11
C PRO A 480 -14.66 18.14 -1.97
N LEU A 481 -13.79 18.87 -2.68
CA LEU A 481 -14.21 20.02 -3.50
C LEU A 481 -15.26 19.68 -4.56
N LEU A 482 -15.23 18.44 -5.08
CA LEU A 482 -16.20 17.93 -6.06
C LEU A 482 -16.90 16.69 -5.50
N VAL A 483 -18.23 16.76 -5.49
CA VAL A 483 -19.12 15.69 -5.02
C VAL A 483 -20.18 15.39 -6.08
N PRO A 484 -20.59 14.12 -6.26
CA PRO A 484 -21.56 13.79 -7.29
C PRO A 484 -22.96 14.29 -6.94
N LEU A 485 -23.62 14.93 -7.92
CA LEU A 485 -25.03 15.35 -7.83
C LEU A 485 -26.00 14.16 -7.80
N THR A 486 -25.63 13.07 -8.48
CA THR A 486 -26.41 11.83 -8.51
C THR A 486 -25.44 10.67 -8.45
N VAL A 487 -25.68 9.76 -7.50
CA VAL A 487 -24.92 8.51 -7.39
C VAL A 487 -25.59 7.49 -8.32
N PRO A 488 -24.90 6.99 -9.37
CA PRO A 488 -25.49 6.00 -10.24
C PRO A 488 -25.73 4.69 -9.48
N PRO A 489 -26.76 3.89 -9.82
CA PRO A 489 -27.12 2.65 -9.10
C PRO A 489 -26.19 1.48 -9.45
N THR A 490 -24.90 1.75 -9.61
CA THR A 490 -23.88 0.71 -9.84
C THR A 490 -23.35 0.21 -8.50
N GLY A 491 -23.12 -1.09 -8.35
CA GLY A 491 -22.64 -1.66 -7.08
C GLY A 491 -21.38 -0.98 -6.51
N ALA A 492 -20.46 -0.52 -7.38
CA ALA A 492 -19.25 0.19 -6.95
C ALA A 492 -19.53 1.63 -6.46
N ALA A 493 -20.47 2.34 -7.09
CA ALA A 493 -20.87 3.67 -6.63
C ALA A 493 -21.70 3.57 -5.36
N LEU A 494 -22.64 2.64 -5.31
CA LEU A 494 -23.42 2.32 -4.13
C LEU A 494 -22.50 1.94 -2.96
N ALA A 495 -21.58 0.98 -3.09
CA ALA A 495 -20.65 0.64 -2.02
C ALA A 495 -19.79 1.82 -1.52
N ARG A 496 -19.44 2.76 -2.41
CA ARG A 496 -18.68 3.98 -2.05
C ARG A 496 -19.52 5.01 -1.29
N HIS A 497 -20.83 5.05 -1.55
CA HIS A 497 -21.73 6.09 -1.05
C HIS A 497 -22.81 5.57 -0.07
N GLN A 498 -22.97 4.25 0.13
CA GLN A 498 -23.98 3.62 1.00
C GLN A 498 -23.46 3.23 2.38
N HIS A 499 -22.14 3.14 2.60
CA HIS A 499 -21.58 2.78 3.90
C HIS A 499 -21.08 4.01 4.66
N ARG A 500 -21.92 4.59 5.53
CA ARG A 500 -21.58 4.94 6.92
C ARG A 500 -22.71 5.74 7.61
N GLU A 501 -22.91 5.43 8.88
CA GLU A 501 -23.62 6.27 9.87
C GLU A 501 -22.83 7.56 10.20
N ASP A 502 -21.59 7.71 9.68
CA ASP A 502 -20.82 8.96 9.69
C ASP A 502 -21.22 9.89 8.54
N THR A 503 -21.54 11.12 8.91
CA THR A 503 -21.99 12.30 8.15
C THR A 503 -21.08 12.81 7.01
N ALA A 504 -20.02 12.11 6.61
CA ALA A 504 -19.04 12.62 5.64
C ALA A 504 -19.39 12.29 4.18
N VAL A 505 -19.87 13.28 3.42
CA VAL A 505 -20.15 13.15 1.97
C VAL A 505 -18.90 12.75 1.19
N GLN A 506 -18.96 11.59 0.53
CA GLN A 506 -17.87 11.07 -0.29
C GLN A 506 -17.82 11.73 -1.68
N GLY A 507 -16.62 12.10 -2.12
CA GLY A 507 -16.37 12.67 -3.43
C GLY A 507 -16.28 11.62 -4.54
N TYR A 508 -16.07 12.08 -5.77
CA TYR A 508 -15.92 11.23 -6.95
C TYR A 508 -14.82 10.16 -6.80
N SER A 509 -14.88 9.10 -7.61
CA SER A 509 -13.70 8.27 -7.88
C SER A 509 -12.89 8.85 -9.04
N VAL A 510 -11.61 8.46 -9.18
CA VAL A 510 -10.76 8.90 -10.31
C VAL A 510 -11.37 8.55 -11.67
N ASN A 511 -12.00 7.37 -11.76
CA ASN A 511 -12.67 6.93 -12.99
C ASN A 511 -13.98 7.71 -13.23
N ALA A 512 -14.71 8.07 -12.17
CA ALA A 512 -15.94 8.82 -12.29
C ALA A 512 -15.68 10.28 -12.74
N VAL A 513 -14.62 10.95 -12.25
CA VAL A 513 -14.19 12.25 -12.81
C VAL A 513 -13.77 12.13 -14.27
N TYR A 514 -13.06 11.05 -14.63
CA TYR A 514 -12.71 10.81 -16.03
C TYR A 514 -13.96 10.68 -16.92
N ALA A 515 -14.96 9.91 -16.47
CA ALA A 515 -16.21 9.75 -17.19
C ALA A 515 -16.96 11.09 -17.30
N LEU A 516 -17.10 11.84 -16.20
CA LEU A 516 -17.71 13.17 -16.18
C LEU A 516 -17.10 14.09 -17.25
N VAL A 517 -15.77 14.18 -17.29
CA VAL A 517 -15.04 15.02 -18.23
C VAL A 517 -15.22 14.51 -19.67
N LYS A 518 -15.13 13.21 -19.91
CA LYS A 518 -15.31 12.64 -21.26
C LYS A 518 -16.73 12.87 -21.78
N THR A 519 -17.75 12.70 -20.95
CA THR A 519 -19.13 12.95 -21.34
C THR A 519 -19.37 14.44 -21.62
N ALA A 520 -18.81 15.34 -20.82
CA ALA A 520 -18.89 16.77 -21.08
C ALA A 520 -18.23 17.16 -22.41
N LEU A 521 -17.04 16.61 -22.71
CA LEU A 521 -16.38 16.83 -24.00
C LEU A 521 -17.20 16.32 -25.18
N SER A 522 -17.89 15.17 -25.04
CA SER A 522 -18.80 14.67 -26.07
C SER A 522 -19.97 15.63 -26.31
N ARG A 523 -20.59 16.16 -25.25
CA ARG A 523 -21.68 17.15 -25.36
C ARG A 523 -21.21 18.45 -26.03
N VAL A 524 -20.04 18.95 -25.65
CA VAL A 524 -19.44 20.15 -26.26
C VAL A 524 -19.11 19.90 -27.73
N LYS A 525 -18.57 18.71 -28.07
CA LYS A 525 -18.31 18.32 -29.46
C LYS A 525 -19.59 18.40 -30.29
N GLU A 526 -20.69 17.80 -29.81
CA GLU A 526 -21.96 17.81 -30.53
C GLU A 526 -22.47 19.24 -30.77
N GLU A 527 -22.40 20.12 -29.77
CA GLU A 527 -22.78 21.53 -29.92
C GLU A 527 -21.88 22.28 -30.90
N LEU A 528 -20.56 22.15 -30.79
CA LEU A 528 -19.62 22.85 -31.67
C LEU A 528 -19.69 22.34 -33.11
N LEU A 529 -19.94 21.04 -33.34
CA LEU A 529 -20.17 20.53 -34.69
C LEU A 529 -21.45 21.10 -35.30
N ALA A 530 -22.52 21.21 -34.51
CA ALA A 530 -23.77 21.83 -34.98
C ALA A 530 -23.55 23.31 -35.36
N LEU A 531 -22.79 24.07 -34.55
CA LEU A 531 -22.47 25.47 -34.82
C LEU A 531 -21.46 25.65 -35.96
N SER A 532 -20.51 24.73 -36.13
CA SER A 532 -19.50 24.80 -37.20
C SER A 532 -20.11 24.70 -38.61
N ALA A 533 -21.30 24.12 -38.73
CA ALA A 533 -22.07 24.11 -39.97
C ALA A 533 -22.60 25.51 -40.35
N GLU A 534 -22.75 26.40 -39.36
CA GLU A 534 -23.29 27.76 -39.52
C GLU A 534 -22.18 28.83 -39.47
N MET A 535 -21.08 28.59 -38.75
CA MET A 535 -19.97 29.53 -38.54
C MET A 535 -18.59 28.82 -38.61
N PRO A 536 -18.05 28.56 -39.81
CA PRO A 536 -16.84 27.75 -40.00
C PRO A 536 -15.52 28.38 -39.52
N ASP A 537 -15.49 29.68 -39.24
CA ASP A 537 -14.27 30.43 -38.91
C ASP A 537 -13.89 30.43 -37.40
N GLU A 538 -14.75 29.94 -36.50
CA GLU A 538 -14.45 29.96 -35.06
C GLU A 538 -13.60 28.77 -34.58
N MET A 539 -13.85 27.56 -35.11
CA MET A 539 -13.06 26.37 -34.79
C MET A 539 -13.23 25.30 -35.87
N THR A 540 -12.13 24.73 -36.37
CA THR A 540 -12.21 23.70 -37.41
C THR A 540 -12.73 22.38 -36.85
N VAL A 541 -13.33 21.55 -37.72
CA VAL A 541 -13.78 20.19 -37.35
C VAL A 541 -12.63 19.36 -36.77
N GLU A 542 -11.41 19.50 -37.29
CA GLU A 542 -10.23 18.81 -36.76
C GLU A 542 -9.88 19.26 -35.34
N GLN A 543 -9.99 20.56 -35.04
CA GLN A 543 -9.78 21.09 -33.69
C GLN A 543 -10.84 20.57 -32.71
N ILE A 544 -12.11 20.51 -33.14
CA ILE A 544 -13.21 19.96 -32.35
C ILE A 544 -12.95 18.48 -32.01
N GLU A 545 -12.59 17.67 -33.02
CA GLU A 545 -12.30 16.25 -32.84
C GLU A 545 -11.09 16.03 -31.92
N THR A 546 -10.04 16.84 -32.09
CA THR A 546 -8.84 16.78 -31.23
C THR A 546 -9.17 17.13 -29.78
N MET A 547 -9.97 18.18 -29.56
CA MET A 547 -10.43 18.58 -28.23
C MET A 547 -11.27 17.46 -27.59
N ALA A 548 -12.21 16.88 -28.34
CA ALA A 548 -13.07 15.81 -27.84
C ALA A 548 -12.28 14.54 -27.50
N ALA A 549 -11.22 14.25 -28.24
CA ALA A 549 -10.32 13.12 -28.01
C ALA A 549 -9.39 13.32 -26.79
N ALA A 550 -9.22 14.56 -26.31
CA ALA A 550 -8.31 14.89 -25.23
C ALA A 550 -8.55 14.04 -23.96
N SER A 551 -7.46 13.56 -23.37
CA SER A 551 -7.48 12.93 -22.05
C SER A 551 -7.48 14.02 -20.98
N PRO A 552 -7.99 13.77 -19.75
CA PRO A 552 -7.90 14.79 -18.72
C PRO A 552 -6.46 15.17 -18.31
N HIS A 553 -5.45 14.40 -18.72
CA HIS A 553 -4.06 14.80 -18.55
C HIS A 553 -3.65 15.92 -19.52
N ALA A 554 -4.29 15.99 -20.69
CA ALA A 554 -4.07 17.04 -21.67
C ALA A 554 -4.39 18.43 -21.10
N PHE A 555 -5.45 18.59 -20.30
CA PHE A 555 -5.77 19.87 -19.65
C PHE A 555 -4.67 20.32 -18.68
N ARG A 556 -4.12 19.39 -17.91
CA ARG A 556 -2.94 19.68 -17.08
C ARG A 556 -1.74 20.10 -17.93
N HIS A 557 -1.57 19.52 -19.11
CA HIS A 557 -0.54 19.97 -20.05
C HIS A 557 -0.86 21.36 -20.61
N THR A 558 -2.13 21.68 -20.89
CA THR A 558 -2.58 23.02 -21.28
C THR A 558 -2.16 24.06 -20.24
N PHE A 559 -2.41 23.83 -18.95
CA PHE A 559 -1.95 24.71 -17.88
C PHE A 559 -0.44 25.01 -17.99
N GLY A 560 0.38 23.96 -18.06
CA GLY A 560 1.84 24.11 -18.09
C GLY A 560 2.32 24.92 -19.30
N THR A 561 1.74 24.66 -20.48
CA THR A 561 2.09 25.40 -21.70
C THR A 561 1.64 26.86 -21.63
N VAL A 562 0.38 27.11 -21.26
CA VAL A 562 -0.20 28.47 -21.17
C VAL A 562 0.53 29.30 -20.11
N ALA A 563 0.83 28.72 -18.94
CA ALA A 563 1.55 29.43 -17.88
C ALA A 563 2.94 29.88 -18.32
N VAL A 564 3.70 29.02 -19.00
CA VAL A 564 5.03 29.38 -19.54
C VAL A 564 4.91 30.44 -20.64
N GLU A 565 3.94 30.32 -21.54
CA GLU A 565 3.69 31.30 -22.61
C GLU A 565 3.31 32.68 -22.05
N GLN A 566 2.56 32.71 -20.95
CA GLN A 566 2.16 33.94 -20.25
C GLN A 566 3.25 34.48 -19.31
N GLY A 567 4.47 33.94 -19.36
CA GLY A 567 5.62 34.48 -18.65
C GLY A 567 5.82 33.97 -17.23
N MET A 568 5.06 32.96 -16.77
CA MET A 568 5.35 32.30 -15.50
C MET A 568 6.70 31.57 -15.59
N SER A 569 7.59 31.82 -14.62
CA SER A 569 8.91 31.19 -14.64
C SER A 569 8.81 29.66 -14.61
N GLN A 570 9.70 28.98 -15.33
CA GLN A 570 9.70 27.51 -15.41
C GLN A 570 9.86 26.85 -14.04
N ALA A 571 10.61 27.48 -13.12
CA ALA A 571 10.75 27.00 -11.76
C ALA A 571 9.40 27.00 -11.01
N VAL A 572 8.64 28.10 -11.11
CA VAL A 572 7.31 28.20 -10.50
C VAL A 572 6.34 27.19 -11.14
N VAL A 573 6.34 27.05 -12.46
CA VAL A 573 5.50 26.04 -13.15
C VAL A 573 5.88 24.63 -12.69
N GLN A 574 7.18 24.33 -12.52
CA GLN A 574 7.64 23.05 -12.01
C GLN A 574 7.11 22.76 -10.60
N ASP A 575 7.16 23.74 -9.72
CA ASP A 575 6.69 23.63 -8.33
C ASP A 575 5.18 23.47 -8.27
N VAL A 576 4.42 24.30 -8.99
CA VAL A 576 2.96 24.22 -9.08
C VAL A 576 2.51 22.88 -9.65
N MET A 577 3.19 22.39 -10.70
CA MET A 577 2.89 21.08 -11.27
C MET A 577 3.40 19.93 -10.40
N GLY A 578 4.40 20.13 -9.54
CA GLY A 578 5.00 19.07 -8.74
C GLY A 578 5.76 18.05 -9.59
N HIS A 579 6.57 18.53 -10.54
CA HIS A 579 7.48 17.70 -11.32
C HIS A 579 8.79 17.46 -10.55
N ALA A 580 9.08 16.19 -10.27
CA ALA A 580 10.32 15.79 -9.59
C ALA A 580 11.57 15.90 -10.49
N ASP A 581 11.37 15.97 -11.81
CA ASP A 581 12.43 16.14 -12.81
C ASP A 581 12.14 17.38 -13.67
N SER A 582 13.12 18.29 -13.72
CA SER A 582 13.08 19.52 -14.51
C SER A 582 12.92 19.26 -16.02
N SER A 583 13.32 18.07 -16.50
CA SER A 583 13.16 17.66 -17.90
C SER A 583 11.69 17.66 -18.35
N THR A 584 10.76 17.41 -17.42
CA THR A 584 9.32 17.39 -17.72
C THR A 584 8.76 18.79 -17.92
N THR A 585 9.32 19.79 -17.22
CA THR A 585 8.89 21.19 -17.34
C THR A 585 9.49 21.89 -18.55
N LYS A 586 10.71 21.50 -18.97
CA LYS A 586 11.33 21.96 -20.23
C LYS A 586 10.48 21.64 -21.48
N LEU A 587 9.58 20.66 -21.40
CA LEU A 587 8.66 20.31 -22.48
C LEU A 587 7.57 21.37 -22.77
N TYR A 588 7.28 22.27 -21.83
CA TYR A 588 6.22 23.30 -21.98
C TYR A 588 6.70 24.59 -22.65
N SER A 589 8.01 24.74 -22.84
CA SER A 589 8.53 25.85 -23.64
C SER A 589 8.05 25.66 -25.07
N LYS A 590 7.09 26.50 -25.53
CA LYS A 590 6.66 26.48 -26.91
C LYS A 590 7.88 26.61 -27.82
N SER A 591 8.11 25.53 -28.55
CA SER A 591 8.89 25.43 -29.77
C SER A 591 10.41 25.63 -29.65
N ARG A 592 11.11 24.67 -29.03
CA ARG A 592 12.52 24.46 -29.44
C ARG A 592 12.63 24.27 -30.95
N ALA A 593 11.64 23.65 -31.60
CA ALA A 593 11.61 23.49 -33.06
C ALA A 593 11.42 24.81 -33.83
N LYS A 594 10.48 25.69 -33.45
CA LYS A 594 10.33 27.01 -34.10
C LYS A 594 11.44 27.97 -33.70
N HIS A 595 11.93 27.94 -32.46
CA HIS A 595 13.15 28.66 -32.07
C HIS A 595 14.38 28.14 -32.83
N ILE A 596 14.55 26.82 -33.01
CA ILE A 596 15.61 26.27 -33.87
C ILE A 596 15.42 26.76 -35.30
N ALA A 597 14.19 26.75 -35.84
CA ALA A 597 13.91 27.22 -37.19
C ALA A 597 14.14 28.73 -37.35
N GLU A 598 13.79 29.55 -36.36
CA GLU A 598 14.00 31.00 -36.34
C GLU A 598 15.49 31.34 -36.18
N GLU A 599 16.21 30.68 -35.27
CA GLU A 599 17.66 30.84 -35.14
C GLU A 599 18.40 30.31 -36.37
N ALA A 600 17.96 29.19 -36.95
CA ALA A 600 18.50 28.68 -38.21
C ALA A 600 18.22 29.64 -39.37
N ALA A 601 17.02 30.23 -39.43
CA ALA A 601 16.69 31.24 -40.43
C ALA A 601 17.57 32.50 -40.26
N ARG A 602 17.83 32.94 -39.03
CA ARG A 602 18.78 34.04 -38.76
C ARG A 602 20.21 33.67 -39.13
N PHE A 603 20.64 32.45 -38.83
CA PHE A 603 21.97 31.93 -39.19
C PHE A 603 22.16 31.87 -40.71
N TYR A 604 21.23 31.25 -41.44
CA TYR A 604 21.28 31.19 -42.91
C TYR A 604 21.11 32.54 -43.60
N ALA A 605 20.47 33.53 -42.96
CA ALA A 605 20.38 34.89 -43.48
C ALA A 605 21.71 35.67 -43.36
N GLN A 606 22.66 35.22 -42.52
CA GLN A 606 23.98 35.84 -42.40
C GLN A 606 24.97 35.35 -43.46
N ASP A 607 24.81 34.12 -43.98
CA ASP A 607 25.65 33.55 -45.05
C ASP A 607 25.32 34.10 -46.47
N ASN A 608 24.23 34.88 -46.59
CA ASN A 608 23.78 35.51 -47.84
C ASN A 608 24.12 37.02 -47.91
N LYS A 609 25.02 37.51 -47.06
CA LYS A 609 25.66 38.84 -47.13
C LYS A 609 27.15 38.65 -47.36
#